data_AF-A0A957IQT1-F1
#
_entry.id   AF-A0A957IQT1-F1
#
_cell.length_a   1.000
_cell.length_b   1.000
_cell.length_c   1.000
_cell.angle_alpha   90.00
_cell.angle_beta   90.00
_cell.angle_gamma   90.00
#
_symmetry.space_group_name_H-M   'P 1'
#
loop_
_entity.id
_entity.type
_entity.pdbx_description
1 polymer ?
#
loop_
_entity_poly.entity_id
_entity_poly.type
_entity_poly.pdbx_seq_one_letter_code
_entity_poly.pdbx_strand_id
1 'polypeptide(L)'
;MSSPNPSTEPVLLLQTKFYRPRVSPNALPRPHLIEHLNQGLSRKLTLITAPAGYGKTTIATQWLDQLQTQQPPKPHHQIAWLSLDESDTDLVLFVHYLIAAIQKCQPGSCPHTFAALHNPQPPSWLQLATLFVNDLIEQTAPLILALDDYHYVENETIHQFIDRLLHHLPPTLHLILISRTEPPLALPL
;
A
#
# COMPACT_ATOMS: atom_id res chain seq x y z
N MET A 1 43.14 -3.76 -15.40
CA MET A 1 42.65 -3.47 -14.03
C MET A 1 41.31 -2.79 -14.22
N SER A 2 40.22 -3.57 -14.18
CA SER A 2 38.87 -3.04 -14.37
C SER A 2 38.42 -2.44 -13.05
N SER A 3 38.04 -1.16 -13.08
CA SER A 3 37.45 -0.44 -11.97
C SER A 3 36.20 -1.18 -11.46
N PRO A 4 35.95 -1.22 -10.14
CA PRO A 4 34.70 -1.74 -9.62
C PRO A 4 33.55 -0.87 -10.15
N ASN A 5 32.50 -1.55 -10.65
CA ASN A 5 31.21 -0.94 -10.99
C ASN A 5 30.71 -0.16 -9.76
N PRO A 6 30.16 1.06 -9.90
CA PRO A 6 29.59 1.76 -8.75
C PRO A 6 28.50 0.87 -8.16
N SER A 7 28.77 0.45 -6.93
CA SER A 7 27.96 -0.43 -6.11
C SER A 7 26.50 0.04 -6.12
N THR A 8 25.58 -0.79 -6.58
CA THR A 8 24.17 -0.71 -6.17
C THR A 8 24.14 -1.00 -4.68
N GLU A 9 24.36 0.03 -3.85
CA GLU A 9 24.10 -0.13 -2.43
C GLU A 9 22.63 -0.49 -2.26
N PRO A 10 22.31 -1.60 -1.58
CA PRO A 10 20.93 -2.01 -1.40
C PRO A 10 20.20 -0.92 -0.60
N VAL A 11 19.07 -0.45 -1.14
CA VAL A 11 18.21 0.49 -0.43
C VAL A 11 17.83 -0.11 0.92
N LEU A 12 18.25 0.53 2.00
CA LEU A 12 18.02 0.04 3.36
C LEU A 12 16.58 0.37 3.78
N LEU A 13 15.72 -0.65 3.73
CA LEU A 13 14.31 -0.52 4.09
C LEU A 13 14.05 -1.06 5.51
N LEU A 14 13.34 -0.26 6.31
CA LEU A 14 12.96 -0.63 7.67
C LEU A 14 11.87 -1.72 7.63
N GLN A 15 12.25 -2.94 7.99
CA GLN A 15 11.38 -4.12 7.84
C GLN A 15 10.10 -4.05 8.69
N THR A 16 10.14 -3.37 9.84
CA THR A 16 8.98 -3.25 10.74
C THR A 16 7.82 -2.50 10.10
N LYS A 17 8.07 -1.64 9.10
CA LYS A 17 7.01 -0.93 8.34
C LYS A 17 6.10 -1.89 7.56
N PHE A 18 6.55 -3.10 7.27
CA PHE A 18 5.77 -4.10 6.54
C PHE A 18 4.88 -4.97 7.42
N TYR A 19 4.98 -4.83 8.75
CA TYR A 19 4.22 -5.67 9.68
C TYR A 19 2.92 -4.99 10.07
N ARG A 20 1.81 -5.59 9.64
CA ARG A 20 0.48 -5.22 10.14
C ARG A 20 0.44 -5.39 11.67
N PRO A 21 0.03 -4.37 12.44
CA PRO A 21 -0.12 -4.48 13.89
C PRO A 21 -1.11 -5.57 14.25
N ARG A 22 -0.82 -6.38 15.28
CA ARG A 22 -1.73 -7.41 15.77
C ARG A 22 -2.91 -6.78 16.52
N VAL A 23 -4.12 -7.30 16.29
CA VAL A 23 -5.28 -6.91 17.09
C VAL A 23 -5.07 -7.40 18.52
N SER A 24 -5.24 -6.50 19.50
CA SER A 24 -5.25 -6.87 20.91
C SER A 24 -6.41 -7.84 21.18
N PRO A 25 -6.24 -8.90 21.98
CA PRO A 25 -7.35 -9.76 22.40
C PRO A 25 -8.48 -9.00 23.10
N ASN A 26 -8.17 -7.84 23.69
CA ASN A 26 -9.13 -6.97 24.38
C ASN A 26 -9.71 -5.88 23.47
N ALA A 27 -9.43 -5.91 22.16
CA ALA A 27 -9.98 -4.94 21.23
C ALA A 27 -11.50 -5.11 21.16
N LEU A 28 -12.23 -4.00 21.37
CA LEU A 28 -13.68 -4.01 21.28
C LEU A 28 -14.13 -4.42 19.87
N PRO A 29 -15.01 -5.41 19.71
CA PRO A 29 -15.59 -5.76 18.42
C PRO A 29 -16.39 -4.59 17.86
N ARG A 30 -16.22 -4.32 16.56
CA ARG A 30 -16.92 -3.25 15.84
C ARG A 30 -17.65 -3.81 14.60
N PRO A 31 -18.61 -4.73 14.77
CA PRO A 31 -19.22 -5.49 13.67
C PRO A 31 -19.91 -4.61 12.63
N HIS A 32 -20.57 -3.52 13.06
CA HIS A 32 -21.24 -2.60 12.12
C HIS A 32 -20.26 -1.86 11.21
N LEU A 33 -19.09 -1.46 11.74
CA LEU A 33 -18.05 -0.81 10.92
C LEU A 33 -17.41 -1.82 9.96
N ILE A 34 -17.15 -3.03 10.44
CA ILE A 34 -16.64 -4.13 9.61
C ILE A 34 -17.59 -4.42 8.45
N GLU A 35 -18.90 -4.47 8.71
CA GLU A 35 -19.90 -4.69 7.65
C GLU A 35 -19.91 -3.55 6.62
N HIS A 36 -19.78 -2.31 7.08
CA HIS A 36 -19.66 -1.16 6.18
C HIS A 36 -18.38 -1.23 5.31
N LEU A 37 -17.25 -1.67 5.88
CA LEU A 37 -16.01 -1.88 5.14
C LEU A 37 -16.15 -3.02 4.12
N ASN A 38 -16.84 -4.12 4.47
CA ASN A 38 -17.12 -5.23 3.55
C ASN A 38 -17.89 -4.79 2.31
N GLN A 39 -18.85 -3.88 2.45
CA GLN A 39 -19.60 -3.31 1.31
C GLN A 39 -18.69 -2.48 0.38
N GLY A 40 -17.67 -1.82 0.95
CA GLY A 40 -16.67 -1.05 0.23
C GLY A 40 -15.63 -1.87 -0.54
N LEU A 41 -15.46 -3.17 -0.23
CA LEU A 41 -14.41 -4.01 -0.83
C LEU A 41 -14.52 -4.15 -2.36
N SER A 42 -15.73 -4.00 -2.91
CA SER A 42 -15.98 -4.00 -4.36
C SER A 42 -15.49 -2.73 -5.08
N ARG A 43 -15.12 -1.68 -4.33
CA ARG A 43 -14.59 -0.43 -4.85
C ARG A 43 -13.06 -0.51 -4.94
N LYS A 44 -12.45 0.47 -5.60
CA LYS A 44 -10.98 0.59 -5.71
C LYS A 44 -10.31 1.04 -4.41
N LEU A 45 -11.02 1.83 -3.60
CA LEU A 45 -10.48 2.51 -2.43
C LEU A 45 -11.41 2.41 -1.23
N THR A 46 -10.84 2.09 -0.07
CA THR A 46 -11.42 2.35 1.24
C THR A 46 -10.58 3.37 1.98
N LEU A 47 -11.19 4.47 2.40
CA LEU A 47 -10.54 5.52 3.20
C LEU A 47 -11.02 5.43 4.65
N ILE A 48 -10.09 5.22 5.59
CA ILE A 48 -10.35 5.17 7.04
C ILE A 48 -9.72 6.42 7.67
N THR A 49 -10.54 7.43 7.93
CA THR A 49 -10.12 8.71 8.53
C THR A 49 -10.72 8.93 9.90
N ALA A 50 -9.89 9.36 10.84
CA ALA A 50 -10.26 9.74 12.20
C ALA A 50 -9.03 10.33 12.94
N PRO A 51 -9.20 11.19 13.95
CA PRO A 51 -8.07 11.66 14.76
C PRO A 51 -7.28 10.54 15.44
N ALA A 52 -6.14 10.90 16.06
CA ALA A 52 -5.33 9.95 16.82
C ALA A 52 -6.14 9.32 17.98
N GLY A 53 -5.89 8.04 18.27
CA GLY A 53 -6.55 7.32 19.38
C GLY A 53 -7.94 6.72 19.09
N TYR A 54 -8.52 6.94 17.89
CA TYR A 54 -9.85 6.42 17.54
C TYR A 54 -9.88 4.96 17.07
N GLY A 55 -8.71 4.31 16.98
CA GLY A 55 -8.57 2.89 16.63
C GLY A 55 -8.66 2.60 15.13
N LYS A 56 -8.20 3.53 14.25
CA LYS A 56 -8.20 3.35 12.79
C LYS A 56 -7.44 2.10 12.33
N THR A 57 -6.19 1.99 12.74
CA THR A 57 -5.35 0.81 12.50
C THR A 57 -5.99 -0.44 13.09
N THR A 58 -6.59 -0.34 14.28
CA THR A 58 -7.29 -1.46 14.92
C THR A 58 -8.48 -1.96 14.09
N ILE A 59 -9.35 -1.07 13.60
CA ILE A 59 -10.50 -1.49 12.79
C ILE A 59 -10.06 -2.04 11.42
N ALA A 60 -9.01 -1.46 10.81
CA ALA A 60 -8.45 -1.98 9.57
C ALA A 60 -7.89 -3.40 9.77
N THR A 61 -7.10 -3.64 10.81
CA THR A 61 -6.57 -4.98 11.11
C THR A 61 -7.70 -5.96 11.44
N GLN A 62 -8.68 -5.58 12.27
CA GLN A 62 -9.83 -6.43 12.60
C GLN A 62 -10.59 -6.84 11.34
N TRP A 63 -10.83 -5.90 10.43
CA TRP A 63 -11.49 -6.17 9.16
C TRP A 63 -10.68 -7.13 8.28
N LEU A 64 -9.38 -6.90 8.15
CA LEU A 64 -8.50 -7.77 7.36
C LEU A 64 -8.40 -9.19 7.95
N ASP A 65 -8.32 -9.34 9.28
CA ASP A 65 -8.38 -10.65 9.96
C ASP A 65 -9.72 -11.36 9.68
N GLN A 66 -10.83 -10.61 9.70
CA GLN A 66 -12.15 -11.16 9.36
C GLN A 66 -12.21 -11.65 7.91
N LEU A 67 -11.66 -10.90 6.95
CA LEU A 67 -11.59 -11.31 5.54
C LEU A 67 -10.80 -12.61 5.35
N GLN A 68 -9.72 -12.81 6.11
CA GLN A 68 -8.89 -14.03 6.02
C GLN A 68 -9.53 -15.26 6.66
N THR A 69 -10.50 -15.07 7.57
CA THR A 69 -11.15 -16.14 8.34
C THR A 69 -12.56 -16.50 7.83
N GLN A 70 -13.07 -15.82 6.78
CA GLN A 70 -14.44 -16.06 6.27
C GLN A 70 -14.65 -17.49 5.73
N GLN A 71 -15.85 -18.01 5.95
CA GLN A 71 -16.35 -19.27 5.39
C GLN A 71 -17.61 -19.03 4.54
N PRO A 72 -17.75 -19.63 3.34
CA PRO A 72 -16.78 -20.48 2.65
C PRO A 72 -15.51 -19.70 2.24
N PRO A 73 -14.36 -20.39 2.06
CA PRO A 73 -13.13 -19.73 1.67
C PRO A 73 -13.32 -19.05 0.30
N LYS A 74 -13.27 -17.72 0.30
CA LYS A 74 -13.13 -16.91 -0.92
C LYS A 74 -11.68 -17.00 -1.41
N PRO A 75 -11.38 -16.61 -2.67
CA PRO A 75 -9.98 -16.37 -3.05
C PRO A 75 -9.33 -15.48 -2.00
N HIS A 76 -8.30 -16.02 -1.32
CA HIS A 76 -7.61 -15.32 -0.25
C HIS A 76 -6.91 -14.12 -0.86
N HIS A 77 -7.39 -12.92 -0.54
CA HIS A 77 -6.70 -11.69 -0.89
C HIS A 77 -5.34 -11.72 -0.20
N GLN A 78 -4.28 -11.56 -0.97
CA GLN A 78 -2.97 -11.28 -0.41
C GLN A 78 -3.03 -9.88 0.20
N ILE A 79 -2.35 -9.69 1.33
CA ILE A 79 -2.37 -8.43 2.06
C ILE A 79 -0.95 -7.89 2.13
N ALA A 80 -0.73 -6.77 1.48
CA ALA A 80 0.47 -5.95 1.62
C ALA A 80 0.17 -4.82 2.59
N TRP A 81 1.03 -4.64 3.59
CA TRP A 81 0.90 -3.58 4.58
C TRP A 81 2.14 -2.68 4.53
N LEU A 82 1.93 -1.37 4.55
CA LEU A 82 2.99 -0.39 4.69
C LEU A 82 2.56 0.68 5.71
N SER A 83 3.25 0.72 6.85
CA SER A 83 3.15 1.83 7.80
C SER A 83 4.08 2.95 7.37
N LEU A 84 3.51 4.14 7.19
CA LEU A 84 4.23 5.34 6.79
C LEU A 84 4.62 6.17 8.01
N ASP A 85 5.73 6.88 7.92
CA ASP A 85 6.17 7.87 8.90
C ASP A 85 6.76 9.11 8.24
N GLU A 86 7.17 10.07 9.06
CA GLU A 86 7.72 11.38 8.64
C GLU A 86 8.99 11.26 7.76
N SER A 87 9.62 10.09 7.68
CA SER A 87 10.80 9.88 6.82
C SER A 87 10.45 9.44 5.39
N ASP A 88 9.19 9.09 5.11
CA ASP A 88 8.73 8.60 3.81
C ASP A 88 8.34 9.73 2.85
N THR A 89 9.20 10.75 2.75
CA THR A 89 8.91 11.99 2.03
C THR A 89 9.37 11.98 0.57
N ASP A 90 10.15 10.98 0.15
CA ASP A 90 10.68 10.86 -1.20
C ASP A 90 9.91 9.83 -2.03
N LEU A 91 9.59 10.15 -3.29
CA LEU A 91 8.81 9.28 -4.15
C LEU A 91 9.55 7.96 -4.47
N VAL A 92 10.86 8.02 -4.72
CA VAL A 92 11.64 6.82 -5.06
C VAL A 92 11.69 5.88 -3.86
N LEU A 93 11.96 6.40 -2.65
CA LEU A 93 11.93 5.61 -1.41
C LEU A 93 10.54 5.06 -1.11
N PHE A 94 9.49 5.89 -1.26
CA PHE A 94 8.10 5.47 -1.08
C PHE A 94 7.73 4.30 -2.00
N VAL A 95 8.08 4.37 -3.28
CA VAL A 95 7.79 3.29 -4.24
C VAL A 95 8.66 2.04 -3.95
N HIS A 96 9.89 2.18 -3.47
CA HIS A 96 10.66 1.03 -2.97
C HIS A 96 9.95 0.34 -1.81
N TYR A 97 9.44 1.10 -0.83
CA TYR A 97 8.65 0.56 0.27
C TYR A 97 7.36 -0.13 -0.22
N LEU A 98 6.64 0.46 -1.18
CA LEU A 98 5.46 -0.16 -1.78
C LEU A 98 5.78 -1.51 -2.43
N ILE A 99 6.80 -1.55 -3.29
CA ILE A 99 7.22 -2.79 -3.96
C ILE A 99 7.63 -3.83 -2.92
N ALA A 100 8.43 -3.44 -1.93
CA ALA A 100 8.88 -4.35 -0.87
C ALA A 100 7.70 -4.90 -0.06
N ALA A 101 6.69 -4.09 0.27
CA ALA A 101 5.48 -4.52 0.96
C ALA A 101 4.69 -5.55 0.14
N ILE A 102 4.53 -5.33 -1.16
CA ILE A 102 3.86 -6.28 -2.06
C ILE A 102 4.66 -7.58 -2.15
N GLN A 103 5.99 -7.49 -2.31
CA GLN A 103 6.86 -8.65 -2.42
C GLN A 103 6.88 -9.56 -1.17
N LYS A 104 6.47 -9.05 0.00
CA LYS A 104 6.28 -9.91 1.19
C LYS A 104 5.19 -10.96 1.01
N CYS A 105 4.16 -10.68 0.20
CA CYS A 105 3.04 -11.58 -0.05
C CYS A 105 3.02 -12.15 -1.48
N GLN A 106 3.64 -11.46 -2.43
CA GLN A 106 3.79 -11.88 -3.83
C GLN A 106 5.25 -11.72 -4.28
N PRO A 107 6.14 -12.70 -4.00
CA PRO A 107 7.56 -12.59 -4.32
C PRO A 107 7.80 -12.37 -5.82
N GLY A 108 8.67 -11.42 -6.16
CA GLY A 108 9.01 -11.11 -7.55
C GLY A 108 8.04 -10.15 -8.25
N SER A 109 6.98 -9.68 -7.58
CA SER A 109 6.08 -8.65 -8.12
C SER A 109 6.79 -7.32 -8.36
N CYS A 110 6.24 -6.54 -9.28
CA CYS A 110 6.76 -5.24 -9.71
C CYS A 110 8.18 -5.24 -10.31
N PRO A 111 8.53 -6.19 -11.22
CA PRO A 111 9.89 -6.30 -11.73
C PRO A 111 10.31 -5.09 -12.57
N HIS A 112 9.42 -4.52 -13.39
CA HIS A 112 9.75 -3.40 -14.27
C HIS A 112 9.92 -2.11 -13.47
N THR A 113 9.04 -1.86 -12.50
CA THR A 113 9.12 -0.72 -11.61
C THR A 113 10.38 -0.81 -10.75
N PHE A 114 10.68 -1.98 -10.20
CA PHE A 114 11.90 -2.21 -9.42
C PHE A 114 13.15 -1.93 -10.24
N ALA A 115 13.24 -2.44 -11.47
CA ALA A 115 14.36 -2.16 -12.37
C ALA A 115 14.50 -0.67 -12.69
N ALA A 116 13.38 0.04 -12.91
CA ALA A 116 13.39 1.47 -13.22
C ALA A 116 13.93 2.33 -12.08
N LEU A 117 13.68 1.94 -10.83
CA LEU A 117 14.18 2.64 -9.64
C LEU A 117 15.70 2.52 -9.45
N HIS A 118 16.34 1.50 -10.05
CA HIS A 118 17.78 1.28 -9.98
C HIS A 118 18.54 1.95 -11.13
N ASN A 119 17.85 2.67 -12.02
CA ASN A 119 18.49 3.41 -13.09
C ASN A 119 19.18 4.68 -12.54
N PRO A 120 20.33 5.11 -13.12
CA PRO A 120 21.02 6.34 -12.70
C PRO A 120 20.19 7.61 -12.81
N GLN A 121 19.19 7.61 -13.69
CA GLN A 121 18.23 8.70 -13.82
C GLN A 121 16.87 8.19 -13.34
N PRO A 122 16.34 8.72 -12.21
CA PRO A 122 15.05 8.29 -11.70
C PRO A 122 13.95 8.70 -12.69
N PRO A 123 12.96 7.82 -12.93
CA PRO A 123 11.83 8.14 -13.79
C PRO A 123 11.00 9.28 -13.20
N SER A 124 10.28 10.00 -14.05
CA SER A 124 9.24 10.93 -13.59
C SER A 124 8.15 10.17 -12.81
N TRP A 125 7.44 10.86 -11.92
CA TRP A 125 6.35 10.26 -11.15
C TRP A 125 5.30 9.58 -12.06
N LEU A 126 5.02 10.16 -13.22
CA LEU A 126 4.03 9.64 -14.18
C LEU A 126 4.52 8.35 -14.83
N GLN A 127 5.79 8.29 -15.22
CA GLN A 127 6.40 7.06 -15.75
C GLN A 127 6.41 5.96 -14.69
N LEU A 128 6.79 6.30 -13.45
CA LEU A 128 6.84 5.35 -12.34
C LEU A 128 5.46 4.80 -12.00
N ALA A 129 4.43 5.66 -11.94
CA ALA A 129 3.04 5.25 -11.74
C ALA A 129 2.54 4.33 -12.87
N THR A 130 2.91 4.63 -14.11
CA THR A 130 2.52 3.82 -15.28
C THR A 130 3.17 2.44 -15.24
N LEU A 131 4.47 2.37 -14.93
CA LEU A 131 5.18 1.09 -14.75
C LEU A 131 4.55 0.28 -13.62
N PHE A 132 4.27 0.92 -12.49
CA PHE A 132 3.68 0.26 -11.33
C PHE A 132 2.29 -0.30 -11.63
N VAL A 133 1.42 0.48 -12.30
CA VAL A 133 0.10 -0.02 -12.74
C VAL A 133 0.23 -1.23 -13.66
N ASN A 134 1.14 -1.20 -14.64
CA ASN A 134 1.35 -2.32 -15.55
C ASN A 134 1.80 -3.58 -14.81
N ASP A 135 2.75 -3.44 -13.90
CA ASP A 135 3.23 -4.53 -13.05
C ASP A 135 2.12 -5.14 -12.17
N LEU A 136 1.17 -4.32 -11.72
CA LEU A 136 0.02 -4.77 -10.92
C LEU A 136 -1.03 -5.50 -11.75
N ILE A 137 -1.17 -5.18 -13.04
CA ILE A 137 -2.07 -5.89 -13.96
C ILE A 137 -1.60 -7.34 -14.18
N GLU A 138 -0.29 -7.56 -14.19
CA GLU A 138 0.32 -8.88 -14.38
C GLU A 138 0.16 -9.82 -13.17
N GLN A 139 -0.36 -9.32 -12.04
CA GLN A 139 -0.56 -10.12 -10.83
C GLN A 139 -1.79 -11.04 -10.95
N THR A 140 -1.60 -12.31 -10.57
CA THR A 140 -2.63 -13.35 -10.71
C THR A 140 -3.54 -13.49 -9.48
N ALA A 141 -3.10 -13.01 -8.32
CA ALA A 141 -3.84 -13.11 -7.06
C ALA A 141 -4.39 -11.74 -6.63
N PRO A 142 -5.66 -11.65 -6.17
CA PRO A 142 -6.22 -10.43 -5.62
C PRO A 142 -5.35 -9.88 -4.48
N LEU A 143 -5.14 -8.57 -4.48
CA LEU A 143 -4.24 -7.87 -3.55
C LEU A 143 -4.99 -6.77 -2.82
N ILE A 144 -4.89 -6.75 -1.50
CA ILE A 144 -5.23 -5.59 -0.68
C ILE A 144 -3.94 -4.91 -0.28
N LEU A 145 -3.76 -3.66 -0.69
CA LEU A 145 -2.64 -2.82 -0.28
C LEU A 145 -3.13 -1.83 0.78
N ALA A 146 -2.62 -1.93 2.00
CA ALA A 146 -2.95 -1.04 3.10
C ALA A 146 -1.79 -0.08 3.38
N LEU A 147 -2.05 1.22 3.26
CA LEU A 147 -1.12 2.29 3.64
C LEU A 147 -1.61 2.89 4.96
N ASP A 148 -0.90 2.58 6.03
CA ASP A 148 -1.20 3.11 7.36
C ASP A 148 -0.46 4.42 7.62
N ASP A 149 -1.09 5.28 8.41
CA ASP A 149 -0.58 6.59 8.77
C ASP A 149 -0.26 7.52 7.56
N TYR A 150 -1.09 7.46 6.50
CA TYR A 150 -0.89 8.22 5.26
C TYR A 150 -0.83 9.75 5.43
N HIS A 151 -1.38 10.31 6.52
CA HIS A 151 -1.21 11.72 6.88
C HIS A 151 0.23 12.21 7.01
N TYR A 152 1.24 11.34 7.14
CA TYR A 152 2.65 11.74 7.09
C TYR A 152 3.17 12.01 5.66
N VAL A 153 2.42 11.60 4.64
CA VAL A 153 2.76 11.90 3.24
C VAL A 153 2.37 13.35 2.95
N GLU A 154 3.37 14.22 2.86
CA GLU A 154 3.20 15.63 2.48
C GLU A 154 3.65 15.90 1.04
N ASN A 155 4.33 14.94 0.40
CA ASN A 155 4.89 15.12 -0.94
C ASN A 155 3.80 15.04 -2.02
N GLU A 156 3.57 16.15 -2.72
CA GLU A 156 2.61 16.25 -3.82
C GLU A 156 2.81 15.22 -4.94
N THR A 157 4.05 14.84 -5.23
CA THR A 157 4.33 13.83 -6.27
C THR A 157 3.89 12.42 -5.85
N ILE A 158 3.89 12.13 -4.54
CA ILE A 158 3.34 10.88 -4.01
C ILE A 158 1.81 10.92 -4.12
N HIS A 159 1.16 12.05 -3.84
CA HIS A 159 -0.28 12.20 -4.05
C HIS A 159 -0.66 12.02 -5.53
N GLN A 160 0.08 12.65 -6.45
CA GLN A 160 -0.10 12.48 -7.90
C GLN A 160 0.09 11.02 -8.35
N PHE A 161 1.09 10.34 -7.79
CA PHE A 161 1.32 8.92 -8.02
C PHE A 161 0.12 8.07 -7.56
N ILE A 162 -0.39 8.30 -6.34
CA ILE A 162 -1.55 7.57 -5.79
C ILE A 162 -2.83 7.89 -6.56
N ASP A 163 -3.06 9.14 -6.94
CA ASP A 163 -4.20 9.53 -7.78
C ASP A 163 -4.17 8.80 -9.11
N ARG A 164 -3.02 8.77 -9.79
CA ARG A 164 -2.85 8.04 -11.04
C ARG A 164 -3.12 6.54 -10.86
N LEU A 165 -2.61 5.97 -9.76
CA LEU A 165 -2.84 4.58 -9.40
C LEU A 165 -4.34 4.30 -9.21
N LEU A 166 -5.08 5.15 -8.50
CA LEU A 166 -6.53 5.01 -8.30
C LEU A 166 -7.34 5.08 -9.61
N HIS A 167 -6.95 5.98 -10.51
CA HIS A 167 -7.62 6.10 -11.82
C HIS A 167 -7.47 4.82 -12.65
N HIS A 168 -6.30 4.17 -12.60
CA HIS A 168 -5.97 3.00 -13.43
C HIS A 168 -5.85 1.69 -12.65
N LEU A 169 -6.36 1.64 -11.42
CA LEU A 169 -6.25 0.49 -10.53
C LEU A 169 -6.90 -0.76 -11.18
N PRO A 170 -6.18 -1.89 -11.28
CA PRO A 170 -6.79 -3.12 -11.77
C PRO A 170 -7.88 -3.60 -10.80
N PRO A 171 -8.92 -4.31 -11.29
CA PRO A 171 -10.04 -4.77 -10.45
C PRO A 171 -9.64 -5.82 -9.42
N THR A 172 -8.45 -6.40 -9.55
CA THR A 172 -7.85 -7.35 -8.60
C THR A 172 -7.19 -6.66 -7.40
N LEU A 173 -7.05 -5.33 -7.40
CA LEU A 173 -6.43 -4.58 -6.32
C LEU A 173 -7.45 -3.71 -5.59
N HIS A 174 -7.40 -3.76 -4.26
CA HIS A 174 -8.12 -2.83 -3.39
C HIS A 174 -7.13 -2.04 -2.53
N LEU A 175 -7.19 -0.71 -2.60
CA LEU A 175 -6.35 0.17 -1.78
C LEU A 175 -7.08 0.53 -0.48
N ILE A 176 -6.38 0.45 0.65
CA ILE A 176 -6.85 0.97 1.94
C ILE A 176 -5.90 2.10 2.33
N LEU A 177 -6.46 3.30 2.52
CA LEU A 177 -5.73 4.44 3.09
C LEU A 177 -6.22 4.67 4.51
N ILE A 178 -5.30 4.66 5.47
CA ILE A 178 -5.59 4.93 6.87
C ILE A 178 -4.89 6.24 7.24
N SER A 179 -5.65 7.23 7.68
CA SER A 179 -5.12 8.58 7.85
C SER A 179 -5.78 9.34 8.99
N ARG A 180 -5.06 10.31 9.58
CA ARG A 180 -5.64 11.19 10.60
C ARG A 180 -6.52 12.29 10.01
N THR A 181 -6.21 12.69 8.79
CA THR A 181 -6.88 13.73 8.02
C THR A 181 -7.27 13.15 6.66
N GLU A 182 -8.23 13.79 6.01
CA GLU A 182 -8.53 13.45 4.62
C GLU A 182 -7.28 13.74 3.76
N PRO A 183 -6.77 12.74 3.02
CA PRO A 183 -5.60 12.94 2.18
C PRO A 183 -5.98 13.84 0.99
N PRO A 184 -5.05 14.69 0.49
CA PRO A 184 -5.31 15.62 -0.60
C PRO A 184 -5.30 14.90 -1.97
N LEU A 185 -6.16 13.91 -2.13
CA LEU A 185 -6.29 13.07 -3.32
C LEU A 185 -7.50 13.49 -4.14
N ALA A 186 -7.36 13.49 -5.46
CA ALA A 186 -8.47 13.67 -6.38
C ALA A 186 -9.29 12.37 -6.47
N LEU A 187 -10.12 12.12 -5.45
CA LEU A 187 -10.92 10.91 -5.36
C LEU A 187 -11.90 10.82 -6.55
N PRO A 188 -11.88 9.72 -7.33
CA PRO A 188 -12.88 9.51 -8.36
C PRO A 188 -14.24 9.26 -7.69
N LEU A 189 -15.18 10.17 -7.91
CA LEU A 189 -16.60 10.01 -7.52
C LEU A 189 -17.29 8.93 -8.37
#